data_AF-A0A976UFJ3-F1
#
_entry.id   AF-A0A976UFJ3-F1
#
_cell.length_a   1.000
_cell.length_b   1.000
_cell.length_c   1.000
_cell.angle_alpha   90.00
_cell.angle_beta   90.00
_cell.angle_gamma   90.00
#
_symmetry.space_group_name_H-M   'P 1'
#
loop_
_entity.id
_entity.type
_entity.pdbx_description
1 polymer ?
#
loop_
_entity_poly.entity_id
_entity_poly.type
_entity_poly.pdbx_seq_one_letter_code
_entity_poly.pdbx_strand_id
1 'polypeptide(L)' 'MKSGEVYLGMKEKRLIREGLITESLSNGMFRVQLNNKNIVMGYISGKIRKNLLRILPGPTI' A
#
# COMPACT_ATOMS: atom_id res chain seq x y z
N MET A 1 23.35 29.37 21.79
CA MET A 1 23.77 28.58 20.61
C MET A 1 23.93 27.12 21.04
N LYS A 2 22.82 26.43 21.31
CA LYS A 2 22.73 24.97 21.50
C LYS A 2 22.08 24.45 20.22
N SER A 3 22.35 23.31 19.63
CA SER A 3 23.14 22.13 19.96
C SER A 3 22.96 21.26 18.71
N GLY A 4 24.02 20.63 18.21
CA GLY A 4 23.92 19.77 17.03
C GLY A 4 22.84 18.70 17.19
N GLU A 5 21.89 18.68 16.27
CA GLU A 5 21.00 17.53 16.09
C GLU A 5 21.65 16.60 15.06
N VAL A 6 22.20 15.52 15.60
CA VAL A 6 22.71 14.37 14.89
C VAL A 6 21.58 13.75 14.06
N TYR A 7 21.80 13.55 12.75
CA TYR A 7 20.82 12.90 11.87
C TYR A 7 20.82 11.40 12.19
N LEU A 8 19.92 11.02 13.10
CA LEU A 8 19.70 9.64 13.50
C LEU A 8 19.07 8.86 12.33
N GLY A 9 19.71 7.77 11.93
CA GLY A 9 19.37 6.96 10.77
C GLY A 9 17.87 6.77 10.56
N MET A 10 17.40 7.16 9.36
CA MET A 10 16.02 7.10 8.93
C MET A 10 15.53 5.64 8.92
N LYS A 11 14.85 5.22 9.99
CA LYS A 11 13.94 4.07 9.92
C LYS A 11 12.75 4.50 9.05
N GLU A 12 12.60 3.89 7.88
CA GLU A 12 11.47 4.12 6.98
C GLU A 12 10.14 3.93 7.72
N LYS A 13 9.44 5.03 7.95
CA LYS A 13 8.14 5.03 8.63
C LYS A 13 7.10 4.50 7.64
N ARG A 14 6.75 3.21 7.75
CA ARG A 14 5.71 2.60 6.91
C ARG A 14 4.35 3.22 7.24
N LEU A 15 3.79 3.96 6.29
CA LEU A 15 2.45 4.53 6.39
C LEU A 15 1.42 3.49 5.91
N ILE A 16 0.49 3.12 6.79
CA ILE A 16 -0.60 2.19 6.48
C ILE A 16 -1.86 3.03 6.21
N ARG A 17 -2.54 2.74 5.10
CA ARG A 17 -3.77 3.41 4.67
C ARG A 17 -4.75 2.34 4.17
N GLU A 18 -6.03 2.58 4.40
CA GLU A 18 -7.10 1.79 3.84
C GLU A 18 -7.54 2.38 2.49
N GLY A 19 -8.03 1.52 1.61
CA GLY A 19 -8.53 1.88 0.29
C GLY A 19 -9.27 0.72 -0.36
N LEU A 20 -10.03 1.04 -1.40
CA LEU A 20 -10.87 0.10 -2.13
C LEU A 20 -10.21 -0.32 -3.44
N ILE A 21 -10.21 -1.61 -3.73
CA ILE A 21 -9.65 -2.14 -4.97
C ILE A 21 -10.69 -1.94 -6.09
N THR A 22 -10.35 -1.11 -7.07
CA THR A 22 -11.27 -0.78 -8.18
C THR A 22 -11.08 -1.70 -9.37
N GLU A 23 -9.83 -2.03 -9.72
CA GLU A 23 -9.50 -2.85 -10.89
C GLU A 23 -8.31 -3.78 -10.61
N SER A 24 -8.37 -4.99 -11.16
CA SER A 24 -7.25 -5.94 -11.18
C SER A 24 -6.55 -5.93 -12.54
N LEU A 25 -5.24 -5.80 -12.56
CA LEU A 25 -4.40 -5.83 -13.77
C LEU A 25 -3.73 -7.21 -13.93
N SER A 26 -3.40 -7.57 -15.16
CA SER A 26 -2.91 -8.91 -15.56
C SER A 26 -1.58 -9.34 -14.93
N ASN A 27 -0.83 -8.44 -14.29
CA ASN A 27 0.45 -8.69 -13.64
C ASN A 27 0.37 -8.82 -12.10
N GLY A 28 -0.85 -8.96 -11.54
CA GLY A 28 -1.05 -8.97 -10.09
C GLY A 28 -0.82 -7.59 -9.45
N MET A 29 -0.96 -6.54 -10.25
CA MET A 29 -1.12 -5.16 -9.78
C MET A 29 -2.61 -4.85 -9.65
N PHE A 30 -2.92 -3.92 -8.76
CA PHE A 30 -4.27 -3.50 -8.46
C PHE A 30 -4.32 -1.98 -8.47
N ARG A 31 -5.41 -1.43 -8.99
CA ARG A 31 -5.76 -0.03 -8.75
C ARG A 31 -6.52 0.05 -7.44
N VAL A 32 -6.02 0.88 -6.54
CA VAL A 32 -6.60 1.11 -5.22
C VAL A 32 -7.00 2.56 -5.12
N GLN A 33 -8.28 2.80 -4.90
CA GLN A 33 -8.79 4.13 -4.57
C GLN A 33 -8.68 4.33 -3.07
N LEU A 34 -7.83 5.27 -2.66
CA LEU A 34 -7.74 5.68 -1.27
C LEU A 34 -8.96 6.53 -0.90
N ASN A 35 -9.27 6.60 0.39
CA ASN A 35 -10.37 7.43 0.91
C ASN A 35 -10.26 8.91 0.51
N ASN A 36 -9.04 9.36 0.18
CA ASN A 36 -8.73 10.70 -0.31
C ASN A 36 -9.06 10.89 -1.81
N LYS A 37 -9.76 9.95 -2.45
CA LYS A 37 -10.09 9.91 -3.90
C LYS A 37 -8.90 9.79 -4.86
N ASN A 38 -7.69 9.65 -4.33
CA ASN A 38 -6.51 9.36 -5.14
C ASN A 38 -6.45 7.87 -5.50
N ILE A 39 -6.23 7.58 -6.78
CA ILE A 39 -6.02 6.23 -7.28
C ILE A 39 -4.52 5.96 -7.29
N VAL A 40 -4.11 4.91 -6.60
CA VAL A 40 -2.73 4.44 -6.55
C VAL A 40 -2.64 3.04 -7.12
N MET A 41 -1.47 2.71 -7.66
CA MET A 41 -1.20 1.38 -8.19
C MET A 41 -0.38 0.61 -7.16
N GLY A 42 -0.88 -0.56 -6.74
CA GLY A 42 -0.28 -1.37 -5.69
C GLY A 42 -0.09 -2.82 -6.12
N TYR A 43 0.89 -3.49 -5.53
CA TYR A 43 1.10 -4.93 -5.65
C TYR A 43 0.81 -5.60 -4.32
N ILE A 44 0.45 -6.89 -4.39
CA ILE A 44 0.31 -7.72 -3.19
C ILE A 44 1.65 -7.94 -2.50
N SER A 45 1.65 -7.80 -1.18
CA SER A 45 2.82 -8.07 -0.35
C SER A 45 3.31 -9.52 -0.55
N GLY A 46 4.62 -9.74 -0.38
CA GLY A 46 5.19 -11.08 -0.48
C GLY A 46 4.57 -12.08 0.50
N LYS A 47 4.08 -11.63 1.66
CA LYS A 47 3.38 -12.48 2.63
C LYS A 47 2.04 -12.99 2.06
N ILE A 48 1.27 -12.11 1.42
CA ILE A 48 0.00 -12.48 0.75
C ILE A 48 0.27 -13.51 -0.36
N ARG A 49 1.34 -13.31 -1.17
CA ARG A 49 1.75 -14.27 -2.21
C ARG A 49 2.09 -15.65 -1.63
N LYS A 50 2.86 -15.69 -0.53
CA LYS A 50 3.23 -16.95 0.15
C LYS A 50 2.03 -17.69 0.74
N ASN A 51 1.05 -16.94 1.26
CA ASN A 51 -0.16 -17.50 1.86
C ASN A 51 -1.26 -17.85 0.83
N LEU A 52 -0.99 -17.72 -0.47
CA LEU A 52 -1.93 -18.02 -1.56
C LEU A 52 -3.31 -17.34 -1.40
N LEU A 53 -3.32 -16.17 -0.75
CA LEU A 53 -4.54 -15.38 -0.57
C LEU A 53 -4.95 -14.77 -1.91
N ARG A 54 -6.17 -15.09 -2.36
CA ARG A 54 -6.72 -14.57 -3.61
C ARG A 54 -7.50 -13.28 -3.33
N ILE A 55 -7.08 -12.20 -3.98
CA ILE A 55 -7.84 -10.96 -4.02
C ILE A 55 -8.82 -11.06 -5.19
N LEU A 56 -10.12 -10.95 -4.89
CA LEU A 56 -11.16 -10.86 -5.91
C LEU A 56 -11.43 -9.37 -6.17
N PRO A 57 -11.32 -8.89 -7.42
CA PRO A 57 -11.80 -7.57 -7.78
C PRO A 57 -13.33 -7.59 -7.67
N GLY A 58 -13.89 -6.81 -6.76
CA GLY A 58 -15.33 -6.73 -6.58
C GLY A 58 -15.71 -5.53 -5.72
N PRO A 59 -16.85 -4.89 -5.99
CA PRO A 59 -17.36 -3.83 -5.15
C PRO A 59 -17.84 -4.44 -3.83
N THR A 60 -17.21 -4.08 -2.72
CA THR A 60 -17.90 -4.13 -1.43
C THR A 60 -18.88 -2.96 -1.43
N ILE A 61 -20.16 -3.26 -1.68
CA ILE A 61 -21.27 -2.31 -1.55
C ILE A 61 -21.59 -2.14 -0.07
#